data_AF-A0A357N7Q5-F1
#
_entry.id   AF-A0A357N7Q5-F1
#
_cell.length_a   1.000
_cell.length_b   1.000
_cell.length_c   1.000
_cell.angle_alpha   90.00
_cell.angle_beta   90.00
_cell.angle_gamma   90.00
#
_symmetry.space_group_name_H-M   'P 1'
#
loop_
_entity.id
_entity.type
_entity.pdbx_description
1 polymer ?
#
loop_
_entity_poly.entity_id
_entity_poly.type
_entity_poly.pdbx_seq_one_letter_code
_entity_poly.pdbx_strand_id
1 'polypeptide(L)' 'MSGFLRKEQNMDTKFAYEGLTFDDVLLVPAYSEILPREAEVSTQLTQRIKLNIPI' A
#
# COMPACT_ATOMS: atom_id res chain seq x y z
N MET A 1 47.18 20.08 -2.22
CA MET A 1 46.42 19.98 -3.48
C MET A 1 45.89 18.56 -3.65
N SER A 2 44.93 18.16 -2.82
CA SER A 2 44.15 16.90 -2.91
C SER A 2 43.07 16.93 -1.83
N GLY A 3 42.16 17.89 -1.94
CA GLY A 3 41.08 18.14 -0.99
C GLY A 3 39.79 18.49 -1.72
N PHE A 4 39.51 17.77 -2.81
CA PHE A 4 38.32 17.97 -3.60
C PHE A 4 38.02 16.64 -4.27
N LEU A 5 37.02 15.91 -3.80
CA LEU A 5 36.29 14.81 -4.47
C LEU A 5 35.61 13.93 -3.42
N ARG A 6 34.57 14.42 -2.72
CA ARG A 6 33.47 13.55 -2.24
C ARG A 6 32.26 14.35 -1.75
N LYS A 7 31.39 14.80 -2.66
CA LYS A 7 29.96 14.97 -2.33
C LYS A 7 29.06 15.08 -3.57
N GLU A 8 29.02 14.02 -4.38
CA GLU A 8 27.91 13.79 -5.33
C GLU A 8 27.38 12.37 -5.13
N GLN A 9 26.78 12.08 -3.97
CA GLN A 9 26.09 10.82 -3.75
C GLN A 9 24.84 11.13 -2.91
N ASN A 10 23.67 10.87 -3.50
CA ASN A 10 22.29 10.99 -3.00
C ASN A 10 21.39 12.03 -3.71
N MET A 11 21.46 12.13 -5.05
CA MET A 11 20.36 12.74 -5.83
C MET A 11 19.31 11.73 -6.31
N ASP A 12 19.65 10.44 -6.37
CA ASP A 12 18.80 9.43 -7.03
C ASP A 12 17.70 8.84 -6.13
N THR A 13 17.86 8.86 -4.81
CA THR A 13 16.88 8.27 -3.87
C THR A 13 15.75 9.21 -3.47
N LYS A 14 15.86 10.51 -3.79
CA LYS A 14 14.91 11.53 -3.33
C LYS A 14 13.54 11.43 -4.00
N PHE A 15 13.49 10.89 -5.22
CA PHE A 15 12.28 10.79 -6.04
C PHE A 15 12.09 9.39 -6.64
N ALA A 16 12.56 8.36 -5.93
CA ALA A 16 12.61 7.00 -6.46
C ALA A 16 11.23 6.31 -6.56
N TYR A 17 10.19 6.86 -5.91
CA TYR A 17 8.88 6.21 -5.83
C TYR A 17 7.79 7.07 -6.42
N GLU A 18 6.96 6.43 -7.23
CA GLU A 18 5.66 6.94 -7.66
C GLU A 18 4.59 6.43 -6.69
N GLY A 19 3.67 7.30 -6.30
CA GLY A 19 2.52 6.95 -5.45
C GLY A 19 1.25 7.03 -6.28
N LEU A 20 0.37 6.04 -6.12
CA LEU A 20 -0.95 6.00 -6.77
C LEU A 20 -2.03 6.39 -5.76
N THR A 21 -3.00 7.17 -6.22
CA THR A 21 -4.26 7.42 -5.49
C THR A 21 -5.36 6.44 -5.91
N PHE A 22 -6.52 6.50 -5.25
CA PHE A 22 -7.67 5.66 -5.58
C PHE A 22 -8.17 5.86 -7.01
N ASP A 23 -8.10 7.08 -7.54
CA ASP A 23 -8.57 7.40 -8.89
C ASP A 23 -7.61 6.92 -10.00
N ASP A 24 -6.38 6.52 -9.66
CA ASP A 24 -5.40 6.00 -10.61
C ASP A 24 -5.59 4.50 -10.90
N VAL A 25 -6.40 3.80 -10.10
CA VAL A 25 -6.46 2.33 -10.11
C VAL A 25 -7.88 1.79 -10.08
N LEU A 26 -8.05 0.60 -10.66
CA LEU A 26 -9.28 -0.18 -10.58
C LEU A 26 -8.95 -1.62 -10.15
N LEU A 27 -9.87 -2.24 -9.43
CA LEU A 27 -9.80 -3.68 -9.16
C LEU A 27 -10.14 -4.46 -10.44
N VAL A 28 -9.30 -5.42 -10.79
CA VAL A 28 -9.57 -6.32 -11.91
C VAL A 28 -10.57 -7.39 -11.45
N PRO A 29 -11.71 -7.57 -12.14
CA PRO A 29 -12.64 -8.64 -11.81
C PRO A 29 -11.99 -10.02 -11.92
N ALA A 30 -12.38 -10.92 -11.02
CA ALA A 30 -11.94 -12.31 -11.03
C ALA A 30 -13.13 -13.25 -10.83
N TYR A 31 -12.96 -14.51 -11.23
CA TYR A 31 -13.93 -15.56 -10.95
C TYR A 31 -14.14 -15.71 -9.44
N SER A 32 -15.40 -15.85 -9.01
CA SER A 32 -15.77 -16.06 -7.62
C SER A 32 -16.94 -17.04 -7.54
N GLU A 33 -16.85 -18.01 -6.63
CA GLU A 33 -17.95 -18.88 -6.22
C GLU A 33 -18.74 -18.30 -5.02
N ILE A 34 -18.22 -17.25 -4.38
CA ILE A 34 -18.80 -16.63 -3.19
C ILE A 34 -19.78 -15.53 -3.62
N LEU A 35 -21.01 -15.55 -3.07
CA LEU A 35 -21.95 -14.46 -3.24
C LEU A 35 -21.61 -13.26 -2.35
N PRO A 36 -21.86 -12.00 -2.75
CA PRO A 36 -21.49 -10.83 -1.95
C PRO A 36 -22.04 -10.82 -0.52
N ARG A 37 -23.24 -11.37 -0.30
CA ARG A 37 -23.86 -11.48 1.04
C ARG A 37 -23.20 -12.53 1.95
N GLU A 38 -22.42 -13.43 1.37
CA GLU A 38 -21.70 -14.51 2.05
C GLU A 38 -20.24 -14.11 2.32
N ALA A 39 -19.79 -12.95 1.84
CA ALA A 39 -18.47 -12.43 2.11
C ALA A 39 -18.31 -12.10 3.60
N GLU A 40 -17.26 -12.64 4.22
CA GLU A 40 -16.90 -12.38 5.60
C GLU A 40 -16.14 -11.05 5.68
N VAL A 41 -16.67 -10.09 6.44
CA VAL A 41 -16.10 -8.74 6.55
C VAL A 41 -15.62 -8.39 7.97
N SER A 42 -15.59 -9.35 8.90
CA SER A 42 -15.03 -9.08 10.22
C SER A 42 -13.52 -8.88 10.12
N THR A 43 -12.99 -8.03 11.00
CA THR A 43 -11.56 -7.73 11.02
C THR A 43 -11.04 -7.63 12.45
N GLN A 44 -9.76 -7.93 12.63
CA GLN A 44 -9.09 -7.83 13.92
C GLN A 44 -8.29 -6.53 13.97
N LEU A 45 -8.79 -5.53 14.71
CA LEU A 45 -8.13 -4.22 14.81
C LEU A 45 -6.90 -4.27 15.73
N THR A 46 -7.01 -4.97 16.86
CA THR A 46 -5.90 -5.20 17.81
C THR A 46 -5.97 -6.63 18.32
N GLN A 47 -4.97 -7.14 19.05
CA GLN A 47 -5.02 -8.48 19.64
C GLN A 47 -6.29 -8.77 20.49
N ARG A 48 -6.95 -7.72 21.01
CA ARG A 48 -8.10 -7.85 21.91
C ARG A 48 -9.41 -7.28 21.34
N ILE A 49 -9.37 -6.62 20.17
CA ILE A 49 -10.53 -5.94 19.59
C ILE A 49 -10.83 -6.55 18.21
N LYS A 50 -11.95 -7.26 18.13
CA LYS A 50 -12.54 -7.75 16.88
C LYS A 50 -13.71 -6.86 16.49
N LEU A 51 -13.78 -6.49 15.21
CA LEU A 51 -14.85 -5.72 14.61
C LEU A 51 -15.67 -6.62 13.68
N ASN A 52 -16.98 -6.45 13.67
CA ASN A 52 -17.86 -7.18 12.76
C ASN A 52 -17.82 -6.64 11.32
N ILE A 53 -17.41 -5.38 11.14
CA ILE A 53 -17.23 -4.69 9.85
C ILE A 53 -15.98 -3.78 9.93
N PRO A 54 -15.28 -3.49 8.82
CA PRO A 54 -14.06 -2.69 8.82
C PRO A 54 -14.37 -1.18 8.61
N ILE A 55 -15.11 -0.57 9.54
CA ILE A 55 -15.50 0.86 9.54
C ILE A 55 -15.21 1.49 10.90
#